data_AF-A0A5B7HPG2-F1
#
_entry.id   AF-A0A5B7HPG2-F1
#
_cell.length_a   1.000
_cell.length_b   1.000
_cell.length_c   1.000
_cell.angle_alpha   90.00
_cell.angle_beta   90.00
_cell.angle_gamma   90.00
#
_symmetry.space_group_name_H-M   'P 1'
#
loop_
_entity.id
_entity.type
_entity.pdbx_description
1 polymer ?
#
loop_
_entity_poly.entity_id
_entity_poly.type
_entity_poly.pdbx_seq_one_letter_code
_entity_poly.pdbx_strand_id
1 'polypeptide(L)'
;MDVFNKVRRIAGKYSAPSPPVLLSAGQTVADPKTVADLFAEHFASVSRKDPTAPGARYHQSMESLRVNFSSTGGESYNVPFSTSELRTALSQCHDSSPGPDDIPYTFLRHMSDSAFTFLLTHPLQTTTRCHQ
;
A
#
# COMPACT_ATOMS: atom_id res chain seq x y z
N MET A 1 10.60 7.92 -19.90
CA MET A 1 9.28 8.00 -20.59
C MET A 1 8.21 8.70 -19.74
N ASP A 2 8.37 8.82 -18.42
CA ASP A 2 7.33 9.36 -17.53
C ASP A 2 7.03 10.85 -17.68
N VAL A 3 8.05 11.69 -17.89
CA VAL A 3 7.84 13.14 -18.06
C VAL A 3 6.98 13.44 -19.29
N PHE A 4 7.21 12.73 -20.40
CA PHE A 4 6.45 12.92 -21.63
C PHE A 4 4.99 12.45 -21.49
N ASN A 5 4.74 11.38 -20.73
CA ASN A 5 3.38 10.94 -20.41
C ASN A 5 2.65 11.93 -19.50
N LYS A 6 3.35 12.53 -18.52
CA LYS A 6 2.80 13.59 -17.66
C LYS A 6 2.41 14.82 -18.47
N VAL A 7 3.27 15.29 -19.38
CA VAL A 7 2.98 16.42 -20.27
C VAL A 7 1.77 16.13 -21.16
N ARG A 8 1.66 14.92 -21.75
CA ARG A 8 0.50 14.52 -22.56
C ARG A 8 -0.80 14.47 -21.76
N ARG A 9 -0.75 14.06 -20.48
CA ARG A 9 -1.92 14.06 -19.58
C ARG A 9 -2.41 15.49 -19.32
N ILE A 10 -1.50 16.41 -19.01
CA ILE A 10 -1.83 17.82 -18.78
C ILE A 10 -2.44 18.45 -20.05
N ALA A 11 -1.89 18.12 -21.22
CA ALA A 11 -2.35 18.64 -22.49
C ALA A 11 -3.64 17.98 -23.02
N GLY A 12 -4.25 17.03 -22.30
CA GLY A 12 -5.42 16.26 -22.76
C GLY A 12 -5.15 15.32 -23.95
N LYS A 13 -3.88 15.09 -24.31
CA LYS A 13 -3.44 14.27 -25.46
C LYS A 13 -2.97 12.88 -25.04
N TYR A 14 -3.33 12.45 -23.84
CA TYR A 14 -2.94 11.15 -23.32
C TYR A 14 -3.91 10.07 -23.80
N SER A 15 -3.37 9.07 -24.51
CA SER A 15 -4.07 7.82 -24.77
C SER A 15 -3.58 6.77 -23.77
N ALA A 16 -4.50 6.03 -23.16
CA ALA A 16 -4.14 4.88 -22.35
C ALA A 16 -3.39 3.85 -23.22
N PRO A 17 -2.38 3.16 -22.66
CA PRO A 17 -1.76 2.03 -23.34
C PRO A 17 -2.81 0.93 -23.58
N SER A 18 -2.71 0.24 -24.71
CA SER A 18 -3.55 -0.90 -25.01
C SER A 18 -3.28 -2.03 -24.01
N PRO A 19 -4.30 -2.86 -23.69
CA PRO A 19 -4.08 -4.09 -22.94
C PRO A 19 -2.99 -4.96 -23.59
N PRO A 20 -2.23 -5.72 -22.79
CA PRO A 20 -1.19 -6.60 -23.31
C PRO A 20 -1.79 -7.70 -24.18
N VAL A 21 -1.12 -7.98 -25.30
CA VAL A 21 -1.45 -9.07 -26.21
C VAL A 21 -0.36 -10.12 -26.09
N LEU A 22 -0.75 -11.38 -25.85
CA LEU A 22 0.17 -12.49 -25.63
C LEU A 22 0.26 -13.38 -26.87
N LEU A 23 1.42 -13.99 -27.09
CA LEU A 23 1.60 -15.09 -28.03
C LEU A 23 1.70 -16.39 -27.23
N SER A 24 0.67 -17.24 -27.31
CA SER A 24 0.64 -18.53 -26.62
C SER A 24 0.36 -19.63 -27.64
N ALA A 25 1.22 -20.67 -27.67
CA ALA A 25 1.11 -21.80 -28.61
C ALA A 25 0.94 -21.39 -30.10
N GLY A 26 1.57 -20.29 -30.52
CA GLY A 26 1.46 -19.75 -31.89
C GLY A 26 0.18 -18.97 -32.19
N GLN A 27 -0.72 -18.81 -31.22
CA GLN A 27 -1.93 -17.99 -31.33
C GLN A 27 -1.76 -16.66 -30.58
N THR A 28 -2.29 -15.60 -31.19
CA THR A 28 -2.32 -14.27 -30.58
C THR A 28 -3.56 -14.16 -29.70
N VAL A 29 -3.36 -13.94 -28.41
CA VAL A 29 -4.41 -13.83 -27.39
C VAL A 29 -4.50 -12.38 -26.94
N ALA A 30 -5.62 -11.73 -27.24
CA ALA A 30 -5.90 -10.34 -26.87
C ALA A 30 -7.11 -10.18 -25.93
N ASP A 31 -7.86 -11.25 -25.70
CA ASP A 31 -8.99 -11.24 -24.76
C ASP A 31 -8.47 -11.02 -23.32
N PRO A 32 -8.90 -9.96 -22.61
CA PRO A 32 -8.34 -9.60 -21.31
C PRO A 32 -8.45 -10.71 -20.26
N LYS A 33 -9.55 -11.48 -20.26
CA LYS A 33 -9.75 -12.57 -19.32
C LYS A 33 -8.75 -13.69 -19.60
N THR A 34 -8.67 -14.12 -20.84
CA THR A 34 -7.75 -15.19 -21.26
C THR A 34 -6.28 -14.79 -21.03
N VAL A 35 -5.93 -13.52 -21.27
CA VAL A 35 -4.60 -12.99 -20.96
C VAL A 35 -4.31 -13.05 -19.46
N ALA A 36 -5.28 -12.68 -18.61
CA ALA A 36 -5.13 -12.76 -17.16
C ALA A 36 -4.98 -14.22 -16.67
N ASP A 37 -5.77 -15.14 -17.23
CA ASP A 37 -5.69 -16.57 -16.90
C ASP A 37 -4.32 -17.16 -17.29
N LEU A 38 -3.80 -16.83 -18.47
CA LEU A 38 -2.44 -17.22 -18.91
C LEU A 38 -1.35 -16.68 -18.00
N PHE A 39 -1.47 -15.42 -17.55
CA PHE A 39 -0.56 -14.88 -16.55
C PHE A 39 -0.65 -15.64 -15.23
N ALA A 40 -1.86 -15.91 -14.74
CA ALA A 40 -2.07 -16.65 -13.51
C ALA A 40 -1.46 -18.05 -13.58
N GLU A 41 -1.68 -18.78 -14.69
CA GLU A 41 -1.09 -20.10 -14.93
C GLU A 41 0.43 -20.04 -15.00
N HIS A 42 0.99 -19.06 -15.72
CA HIS A 42 2.43 -18.87 -15.83
C HIS A 42 3.06 -18.59 -14.47
N PHE A 43 2.54 -17.62 -13.72
CA PHE A 43 3.05 -17.30 -12.39
C PHE A 43 2.85 -18.46 -11.40
N ALA A 44 1.73 -19.18 -11.46
CA ALA A 44 1.53 -20.38 -10.67
C ALA A 44 2.57 -21.45 -11.03
N SER A 45 2.92 -21.62 -12.31
CA SER A 45 3.94 -22.58 -12.74
C SER A 45 5.34 -22.22 -12.24
N VAL A 46 5.71 -20.94 -12.29
CA VAL A 46 7.00 -20.43 -11.80
C VAL A 46 7.05 -20.47 -10.28
N SER A 47 5.91 -20.19 -9.62
CA SER A 47 5.78 -20.19 -8.17
C SER A 47 5.62 -21.60 -7.58
N ARG A 48 5.47 -22.65 -8.39
CA ARG A 48 5.47 -24.03 -7.88
C ARG A 48 6.82 -24.31 -7.25
N LYS A 49 6.82 -24.53 -5.95
CA LYS A 49 8.00 -24.97 -5.21
C LYS A 49 8.33 -26.39 -5.63
N ASP A 50 9.56 -26.60 -6.10
CA ASP A 50 10.11 -27.93 -6.27
C ASP A 50 10.20 -28.60 -4.88
N PRO A 51 9.46 -29.70 -4.63
CA PRO A 51 9.51 -30.40 -3.34
C PRO A 51 10.89 -30.99 -3.02
N THR A 52 11.75 -31.12 -4.03
CA THR A 52 13.10 -31.66 -3.92
C THR A 52 14.18 -30.59 -3.76
N ALA A 53 13.82 -29.30 -3.90
CA ALA A 53 14.76 -28.21 -3.72
C ALA A 53 15.29 -28.17 -2.28
N PRO A 54 16.58 -27.84 -2.08
CA PRO A 54 17.14 -27.61 -0.75
C PRO A 54 16.30 -26.57 0.02
N GLY A 55 15.83 -26.94 1.22
CA GLY A 55 14.98 -26.07 2.04
C GLY A 55 13.47 -26.18 1.80
N ALA A 56 13.00 -26.90 0.78
CA ALA A 56 11.56 -27.05 0.49
C ALA A 56 10.77 -27.63 1.68
N ARG A 57 11.32 -28.64 2.36
CA ARG A 57 10.73 -29.23 3.58
C ARG A 57 10.63 -28.23 4.73
N TYR A 58 11.66 -27.41 4.91
CA TYR A 58 11.66 -26.37 5.95
C TYR A 58 10.59 -25.31 5.65
N HIS A 59 10.53 -24.79 4.42
CA HIS A 59 9.47 -23.86 4.01
C HIS A 59 8.06 -24.44 4.22
N GLN A 60 7.81 -25.68 3.78
CA GLN A 60 6.49 -26.31 3.96
C GLN A 60 6.13 -26.49 5.44
N SER A 61 7.12 -26.80 6.29
CA SER A 61 6.91 -26.89 7.74
C SER A 61 6.60 -25.53 8.38
N MET A 62 7.15 -24.44 7.85
CA MET A 62 6.85 -23.08 8.34
C MET A 62 5.50 -22.58 7.86
N GLU A 63 5.10 -22.88 6.62
CA GLU A 63 3.80 -22.50 6.07
C GLU A 63 2.62 -23.26 6.69
N SER A 64 2.86 -24.46 7.24
CA SER A 64 1.83 -25.22 7.96
C SER A 64 1.62 -24.74 9.40
N LEU A 65 2.52 -23.92 9.94
CA LEU A 65 2.33 -23.29 11.24
C LEU A 65 1.18 -22.28 11.14
N ARG A 66 0.17 -22.46 11.98
CA ARG A 66 -0.90 -21.46 12.10
C ARG A 66 -0.33 -20.19 12.70
N VAL A 67 -0.56 -19.06 12.03
CA VAL A 67 -0.26 -17.75 12.60
C VAL A 67 -1.17 -17.53 13.80
N ASN A 68 -0.57 -17.29 14.96
CA ASN A 68 -1.32 -16.92 16.15
C ASN A 68 -1.56 -15.40 16.13
N PHE A 69 -2.82 -15.00 16.00
CA PHE A 69 -3.24 -13.60 16.07
C PHE A 69 -3.68 -13.16 17.47
N SER A 70 -3.54 -14.01 18.50
CA SER A 70 -3.83 -13.61 19.87
C SER A 70 -2.88 -12.50 20.30
N SER A 71 -3.42 -11.34 20.64
CA SER A 71 -2.68 -10.26 21.27
C SER A 71 -3.22 -10.03 22.68
N THR A 72 -2.32 -9.73 23.61
CA THR A 72 -2.69 -9.30 24.97
C THR A 72 -3.05 -7.81 25.01
N GLY A 73 -2.91 -7.09 23.88
CA GLY A 73 -3.10 -5.64 23.80
C GLY A 73 -1.95 -4.82 24.42
N GLY A 74 -0.99 -5.47 25.09
CA GLY A 74 0.14 -4.81 25.76
C GLY A 74 1.31 -4.43 24.85
N GLU A 75 1.14 -4.53 23.53
CA GLU A 75 2.18 -4.21 22.56
C GLU A 75 2.51 -2.71 22.58
N SER A 76 3.77 -2.37 22.32
CA SER A 76 4.22 -0.97 22.35
C SER A 76 3.51 -0.06 21.35
N TYR A 77 2.95 -0.60 20.26
CA TYR A 77 2.18 0.19 19.29
C TYR A 77 0.76 0.54 19.79
N ASN A 78 0.27 -0.11 20.86
CA ASN A 78 -1.04 0.19 21.45
C ASN A 78 -0.97 1.29 22.51
N VAL A 79 0.22 1.81 22.83
CA VAL A 79 0.34 2.95 23.74
C VAL A 79 -0.20 4.23 23.07
N PRO A 80 -0.77 5.18 23.83
CA PRO A 80 -1.22 6.44 23.25
C PRO A 80 -0.10 7.18 22.52
N PHE A 81 -0.42 7.69 21.32
CA PHE A 81 0.53 8.43 20.49
C PHE A 81 1.00 9.71 21.19
N SER A 82 2.31 9.92 21.22
CA SER A 82 2.96 10.99 21.98
C SER A 82 3.23 12.24 21.13
N THR A 83 3.47 13.36 21.81
CA THR A 83 3.87 14.63 21.17
C THR A 83 5.20 14.52 20.44
N SER A 84 6.15 13.73 20.97
CA SER A 84 7.44 13.49 20.32
C SER A 84 7.31 12.69 19.04
N GLU A 85 6.45 11.67 19.01
CA GLU A 85 6.19 10.90 17.80
C GLU A 85 5.52 11.77 16.74
N LEU A 86 4.54 12.61 17.12
CA LEU A 86 3.90 13.54 16.19
C LEU A 86 4.90 14.54 15.59
N ARG A 87 5.76 15.13 16.40
CA ARG A 87 6.82 16.04 15.92
C ARG A 87 7.81 15.32 14.98
N THR A 88 8.18 14.10 15.31
CA THR A 88 9.10 13.28 14.52
C THR A 88 8.49 12.85 13.20
N ALA A 89 7.19 12.55 13.17
CA ALA A 89 6.47 12.25 11.94
C ALA A 89 6.42 13.50 11.04
N LEU A 90 6.04 14.66 11.60
CA LEU A 90 5.94 15.91 10.85
C LEU A 90 7.29 16.41 10.32
N SER A 91 8.40 16.15 11.00
CA SER A 91 9.74 16.51 10.50
C SER A 91 10.18 15.69 9.29
N GLN A 92 9.62 14.49 9.11
CA GLN A 92 9.88 13.61 7.98
C GLN A 92 8.90 13.84 6.80
N CYS A 93 7.80 14.56 7.03
CA CYS A 93 6.84 14.90 5.99
C CYS A 93 7.38 16.00 5.06
N HIS A 94 7.36 15.74 3.75
CA HIS A 94 7.64 16.76 2.74
C HIS A 94 6.42 17.66 2.48
N ASP A 95 6.67 18.85 1.94
CA ASP A 95 5.61 19.76 1.55
C ASP A 95 4.89 19.25 0.30
N SER A 96 3.71 18.67 0.52
CA SER A 96 2.73 18.37 -0.52
C SER A 96 1.64 19.43 -0.57
N SER A 97 0.82 19.38 -1.62
CA SER A 97 -0.41 20.18 -1.68
C SER A 97 -1.30 19.92 -0.46
N PRO A 98 -2.00 20.95 0.07
CA PRO A 98 -2.97 20.80 1.14
C PRO A 98 -4.08 19.80 0.81
N GLY A 99 -4.65 19.19 1.85
CA GLY A 99 -5.83 18.34 1.73
C GLY A 99 -7.12 19.14 1.53
N PRO A 100 -8.30 18.48 1.58
CA PRO A 100 -9.60 19.15 1.51
C PRO A 100 -9.89 20.14 2.65
N ASP A 101 -9.11 20.08 3.73
CA ASP A 101 -9.12 21.02 4.85
C ASP A 101 -8.33 22.30 4.58
N ASP A 102 -7.60 22.37 3.46
CA ASP A 102 -6.73 23.46 3.05
C ASP A 102 -5.61 23.78 4.07
N ILE A 103 -5.17 22.77 4.83
CA ILE A 103 -4.10 22.90 5.82
C ILE A 103 -2.78 22.34 5.24
N PRO A 104 -1.78 23.19 4.94
CA PRO A 104 -0.47 22.72 4.51
C PRO A 104 0.36 22.15 5.69
N TYR A 105 1.29 21.23 5.39
CA TYR A 105 2.19 20.65 6.39
C TYR A 105 3.09 21.69 7.09
N THR A 106 3.38 22.82 6.44
CA THR A 106 4.07 23.96 7.05
C THR A 106 3.36 24.46 8.29
N PHE A 107 2.04 24.56 8.27
CA PHE A 107 1.27 24.99 9.43
C PHE A 107 1.40 23.97 10.55
N LEU A 108 1.25 22.68 10.24
CA LEU A 108 1.34 21.60 11.22
C LEU A 108 2.71 21.56 11.93
N ARG A 109 3.81 21.79 11.20
CA ARG A 109 5.16 21.84 11.78
C ARG A 109 5.40 23.02 12.72
N HIS A 110 4.68 24.12 12.52
CA HIS A 110 4.85 25.36 13.29
C HIS A 110 3.71 25.60 14.30
N MET A 111 2.88 24.60 14.57
CA MET A 111 1.84 24.71 15.60
C MET A 111 2.40 24.80 17.02
N SER A 112 1.65 25.44 17.91
CA SER A 112 1.97 25.50 19.34
C SER A 112 1.78 24.16 20.04
N ASP A 113 2.44 23.99 21.19
CA ASP A 113 2.35 22.77 22.00
C ASP A 113 0.94 22.47 22.50
N SER A 114 0.16 23.50 22.81
CA SER A 114 -1.25 23.34 23.20
C SER A 114 -2.10 22.77 22.06
N ALA A 115 -1.81 23.15 20.81
CA ALA A 115 -2.49 22.58 19.64
C ALA A 115 -2.09 21.10 19.44
N PHE A 116 -0.82 20.75 19.64
CA PHE A 116 -0.39 19.35 19.63
C PHE A 116 -1.10 18.53 20.71
N THR A 117 -1.14 19.03 21.94
CA THR A 117 -1.86 18.35 23.03
C THR A 117 -3.35 18.21 22.72
N PHE A 118 -3.97 19.24 22.16
CA PHE A 118 -5.39 19.20 21.78
C PHE A 118 -5.67 18.08 20.77
N LEU A 119 -4.86 17.98 19.70
CA LEU A 119 -5.00 16.93 18.68
C LEU A 119 -4.82 15.51 19.23
N LEU A 120 -3.92 15.32 20.18
CA LEU A 120 -3.66 14.01 20.78
C LEU A 120 -4.70 13.59 21.82
N THR A 121 -5.38 14.54 22.44
CA THR A 121 -6.37 14.29 23.50
C THR A 121 -7.80 14.23 22.99
N HIS A 122 -8.07 14.84 21.84
CA HIS A 122 -9.39 14.90 21.22
C HIS A 122 -9.33 14.24 19.85
N PRO A 123 -9.46 12.89 19.79
CA PRO A 123 -9.54 12.22 18.51
C PRO A 123 -10.70 12.80 17.70
N LEU A 124 -10.42 13.22 16.47
CA LEU A 124 -11.45 13.57 15.50
C LEU A 124 -12.42 12.39 15.45
N GLN A 125 -13.72 12.64 15.63
CA GLN A 125 -14.76 11.62 15.53
C GLN A 125 -14.86 11.14 14.07
N THR A 126 -13.88 10.36 13.60
CA THR A 126 -13.98 9.66 12.33
C THR A 126 -14.91 8.48 12.58
N THR A 127 -16.15 8.66 12.15
CA THR A 127 -17.16 7.61 12.18
C THR A 127 -16.76 6.54 11.18
N THR A 128 -16.03 5.52 11.62
CA THR A 128 -15.94 4.24 10.93
C THR A 128 -16.76 3.22 11.71
N ARG A 129 -18.07 3.18 11.42
CA ARG A 129 -18.87 1.97 11.65
C ARG A 129 -18.35 0.90 10.67
N CYS A 130 -17.38 0.11 11.12
CA CYS A 130 -17.17 -1.20 10.51
C CYS A 130 -18.31 -2.09 11.01
N HIS A 131 -19.24 -2.42 10.11
CA HIS A 131 -20.30 -3.38 10.36
C HIS A 131 -19.70 -4.74 10.75
N GLN A 132 -20.12 -5.26 11.90
CA GLN A 132 -20.18 -6.69 12.20
C GLN A 132 -21.27 -7.36 11.37
#